data_AF-C4JW98-F1
#
_entry.id   AF-C4JW98-F1
#
_cell.length_a   1.000
_cell.length_b   1.000
_cell.length_c   1.000
_cell.angle_alpha   90.00
_cell.angle_beta   90.00
_cell.angle_gamma   90.00
#
_symmetry.space_group_name_H-M   'P 1'
#
loop_
_entity.id
_entity.type
_entity.pdbx_description
1 polymer ?
#
loop_
_entity_poly.entity_id
_entity_poly.type
_entity_poly.pdbx_seq_one_letter_code
_entity_poly.pdbx_strand_id
1 'polypeptide(L)' 'MKFTLALISLLAAVTIAVPVSRKRGDTLPVMTNGNGEIVPFDSEAVVVT' A
#
# COMPACT_ATOMS: atom_id res chain seq x y z
N MET A 1 -11.62 -31.88 -14.57
CA MET A 1 -10.26 -31.69 -14.00
C MET A 1 -9.56 -30.44 -14.55
N LYS A 2 -9.53 -30.22 -15.88
CA LYS A 2 -8.88 -29.04 -16.50
C LYS A 2 -9.47 -27.70 -16.05
N PHE A 3 -10.80 -27.60 -16.05
CA PHE A 3 -11.53 -26.39 -15.63
C PHE A 3 -11.30 -26.04 -14.15
N THR A 4 -11.29 -27.06 -13.29
CA THR A 4 -11.04 -26.92 -11.86
C THR A 4 -9.65 -26.35 -11.59
N LEU A 5 -8.64 -26.82 -12.33
CA LEU A 5 -7.27 -26.33 -12.21
C LEU A 5 -7.14 -24.86 -12.65
N ALA A 6 -7.81 -24.49 -13.74
CA ALA A 6 -7.82 -23.11 -14.23
C ALA A 6 -8.45 -22.15 -13.22
N LEU A 7 -9.59 -22.54 -12.62
CA LEU A 7 -10.27 -21.75 -11.60
C LEU A 7 -9.41 -21.55 -10.35
N ILE A 8 -8.75 -22.60 -9.87
CA ILE A 8 -7.84 -22.52 -8.72
C ILE A 8 -6.64 -21.61 -9.04
N SER A 9 -6.07 -21.72 -10.24
CA SER A 9 -4.95 -20.86 -10.65
C SER A 9 -5.33 -19.38 -10.74
N LEU A 10 -6.53 -19.08 -11.25
CA LEU A 10 -7.04 -17.72 -11.35
C LEU A 10 -7.28 -17.13 -9.95
N LEU A 11 -7.87 -17.91 -9.06
CA LEU A 11 -8.14 -17.47 -7.69
C LEU A 11 -6.84 -17.18 -6.92
N ALA A 12 -5.82 -18.03 -7.08
CA ALA A 12 -4.50 -17.80 -6.48
C ALA A 12 -3.85 -16.51 -7.01
N ALA A 13 -3.91 -16.26 -8.32
CA ALA A 13 -3.35 -15.04 -8.92
C ALA A 13 -4.03 -13.77 -8.39
N VAL A 14 -5.36 -13.78 -8.23
CA VAL A 14 -6.11 -12.63 -7.70
C VAL A 14 -5.74 -12.33 -6.24
N THR A 15 -5.52 -13.35 -5.40
CA THR A 15 -5.17 -13.13 -3.99
C THR A 15 -3.81 -12.48 -3.75
N ILE A 16 -2.87 -12.60 -4.69
CA ILE A 16 -1.52 -12.01 -4.57
C ILE A 16 -1.52 -10.53 -4.97
N ALA A 17 -2.44 -10.12 -5.84
CA ALA A 17 -2.42 -8.80 -6.47
C ALA A 17 -3.20 -7.72 -5.68
N VAL A 18 -3.85 -8.05 -4.56
CA VAL A 18 -4.66 -7.07 -3.82
C VAL A 18 -3.74 -6.24 -2.90
N PRO A 19 -3.62 -4.92 -3.11
CA PRO A 19 -2.91 -4.06 -2.18
C PRO A 19 -3.60 -4.08 -0.82
N VAL A 20 -2.85 -4.45 0.23
CA VAL A 20 -3.38 -4.49 1.60
C VAL A 20 -3.32 -3.08 2.19
N SER A 21 -4.45 -2.38 2.18
CA SER A 21 -4.61 -1.11 2.90
C SER A 21 -4.69 -1.36 4.40
N ARG A 22 -3.60 -1.08 5.13
CA ARG A 22 -3.59 -1.13 6.59
C ARG A 22 -3.86 0.26 7.18
N LYS A 23 -4.92 0.39 7.99
CA LYS A 23 -5.14 1.61 8.77
C LYS A 23 -4.03 1.75 9.81
N ARG A 24 -3.42 2.94 9.88
CA ARG A 24 -2.44 3.27 10.92
C ARG A 24 -3.16 3.44 12.26
N GLY A 25 -2.55 2.92 13.34
CA GLY A 25 -3.14 2.94 14.69
C GLY A 25 -2.65 4.09 15.58
N ASP A 26 -1.65 4.84 15.13
CA ASP A 26 -1.11 6.00 15.85
C ASP A 26 -1.74 7.32 15.36
N THR A 27 -1.44 8.40 16.07
CA THR A 27 -1.87 9.77 15.75
C THR A 27 -0.70 10.66 15.36
N LEU A 28 0.46 10.07 15.05
CA LEU A 28 1.65 10.84 14.71
C LEU A 28 1.48 11.52 13.35
N PRO A 29 1.93 12.78 13.21
CA PRO A 29 1.86 13.49 11.94
C PRO A 29 2.72 12.79 10.88
N VAL A 30 2.24 12.85 9.64
CA VAL A 30 2.88 12.26 8.47
C VAL A 30 2.84 13.24 7.30
N MET A 31 3.65 12.99 6.29
CA MET A 31 3.60 13.68 5.01
C MET A 31 3.79 12.71 3.85
N THR A 32 3.45 13.17 2.65
CA THR A 32 3.72 12.43 1.40
C THR A 32 5.04 12.93 0.82
N ASN A 33 6.00 12.02 0.62
CA ASN A 33 7.26 12.37 -0.03
C ASN A 33 7.10 12.48 -1.56
N GLY A 34 8.17 12.88 -2.27
CA GLY A 34 8.16 13.00 -3.74
C GLY A 34 7.88 11.70 -4.50
N ASN A 35 7.98 10.55 -3.84
CA ASN A 35 7.69 9.23 -4.41
C ASN A 35 6.23 8.78 -4.16
N GLY A 36 5.43 9.60 -3.48
CA GLY A 36 4.05 9.26 -3.13
C GLY A 36 3.92 8.37 -1.88
N GLU A 37 5.01 8.15 -1.14
CA GLU A 37 5.01 7.33 0.08
C GLU A 37 4.60 8.17 1.30
N ILE A 38 3.90 7.54 2.25
CA ILE A 38 3.57 8.15 3.54
C ILE A 38 4.76 7.93 4.48
N VAL A 39 5.40 9.03 4.89
CA VAL A 39 6.56 9.04 5.80
C VAL A 39 6.27 9.89 7.05
N PRO A 40 7.03 9.72 8.14
CA PRO A 40 6.94 10.63 9.29
C PRO A 40 7.13 12.09 8.84
N PHE A 41 6.39 12.99 9.48
CA PHE A 41 6.55 14.42 9.22
C PHE A 41 7.95 14.88 9.65
N ASP A 42 8.66 15.57 8.76
CA ASP A 42 9.95 16.21 8.99
C ASP A 42 9.81 17.69 8.64
N SER A 43 9.90 18.52 9.69
CA SER A 43 9.75 19.97 9.60
C SER A 43 10.92 20.65 8.90
N GLU A 44 12.11 20.06 8.89
CA GLU A 44 13.30 20.65 8.27
C GLU A 44 13.20 20.61 6.74
N ALA A 45 12.47 19.63 6.21
CA ALA A 45 12.17 19.51 4.78
C ALA A 45 11.07 20.46 4.29
N VAL A 46 10.35 21.14 5.19
CA VAL A 46 9.26 22.06 4.83
C VAL A 46 9.85 23.44 4.50
N VAL A 47 10.08 23.68 3.21
CA VAL A 47 10.48 25.02 2.71
C VAL A 47 9.23 25.90 2.66
N VAL A 48 9.05 26.76 3.66
CA VAL A 48 8.04 27.83 3.62
C VAL A 48 8.61 28.94 2.74
N THR A 49 8.10 29.03 1.51
CA THR A 49 8.49 30.08 0.54
C THR A 49 7.52 31.26 0.64
#